data_AF-A0A921LAJ5-F1
#
_entry.id   AF-A0A921LAJ5-F1
#
_cell.length_a   1.000
_cell.length_b   1.000
_cell.length_c   1.000
_cell.angle_alpha   90.00
_cell.angle_beta   90.00
_cell.angle_gamma   90.00
#
_symmetry.space_group_name_H-M   'P 1'
#
loop_
_entity.id
_entity.type
_entity.pdbx_description
1 polymer ?
#
loop_
_entity_poly.entity_id
_entity_poly.type
_entity_poly.pdbx_seq_one_letter_code
_entity_poly.pdbx_strand_id
1 'polypeptide(L)'
;MKHWWNNNWGKTITLFCYLVISFIYSICLVEFNKKIAGWSYFSIVTDSGAIYFLLEAAILLSVGLLYLFYLYRNLWRVGTEPYTLVTLVTFAIITLICMILIIYFIQNPVLRAFFSFYIIGGAAIYAYNN
;
A
#
# COMPACT_ATOMS: atom_id res chain seq x y z
N MET A 1 9.95 24.10 12.39
CA MET A 1 10.50 22.75 12.10
C MET A 1 10.55 21.83 13.33
N LYS A 2 11.13 22.22 14.48
CA LYS A 2 11.20 21.36 15.69
C LYS A 2 9.83 20.89 16.21
N HIS A 3 8.84 21.79 16.24
CA HIS A 3 7.46 21.48 16.63
C HIS A 3 6.74 20.55 15.63
N TRP A 4 7.11 20.61 14.35
CA TRP A 4 6.55 19.76 13.29
C TRP A 4 6.99 18.30 13.46
N TRP A 5 8.28 18.08 13.70
CA TRP A 5 8.83 16.75 13.94
C TRP A 5 8.19 16.09 15.15
N ASN A 6 8.12 16.79 16.30
CA ASN A 6 7.49 16.27 17.52
C ASN A 6 6.04 15.78 17.31
N ASN A 7 5.28 16.40 16.40
CA ASN A 7 3.89 16.01 16.12
C ASN A 7 3.72 14.97 15.01
N ASN A 8 4.77 14.69 14.22
CA ASN A 8 4.67 13.83 13.03
C ASN A 8 5.66 12.65 13.01
N TRP A 9 6.55 12.51 14.01
CA TRP A 9 7.52 11.41 14.11
C TRP A 9 6.90 10.03 13.91
N GLY A 10 5.78 9.75 14.59
CA GLY A 10 5.08 8.46 14.45
C GLY A 10 4.65 8.20 13.00
N LYS A 11 4.12 9.21 12.31
CA LYS A 11 3.68 9.11 10.90
C LYS A 11 4.86 8.81 9.98
N THR A 12 5.98 9.48 10.21
CA THR A 12 7.21 9.32 9.42
C THR A 12 7.82 7.93 9.63
N ILE A 13 7.89 7.46 10.87
CA ILE A 13 8.43 6.13 11.20
C ILE A 13 7.56 5.04 10.56
N THR A 14 6.24 5.13 10.70
CA THR A 14 5.31 4.16 10.08
C THR A 14 5.44 4.15 8.56
N LEU A 15 5.55 5.33 7.91
CA LEU A 15 5.80 5.40 6.47
C LEU A 15 7.13 4.73 6.10
N PHE A 16 8.20 5.01 6.86
CA PHE A 16 9.51 4.45 6.58
C PHE A 16 9.50 2.91 6.70
N CYS A 17 8.90 2.35 7.75
CA CYS A 17 8.73 0.91 7.89
C CYS A 17 7.92 0.33 6.72
N TYR A 18 6.80 0.97 6.36
CA TYR A 18 5.97 0.55 5.25
C TYR A 18 6.75 0.53 3.92
N LEU A 19 7.54 1.58 3.66
CA LEU A 19 8.36 1.70 2.46
C LEU A 19 9.42 0.60 2.38
N VAL A 20 10.15 0.37 3.47
CA VAL A 20 11.20 -0.67 3.51
C VAL A 20 10.60 -2.05 3.24
N ILE A 21 9.50 -2.39 3.90
CA ILE A 21 8.84 -3.70 3.72
C ILE A 21 8.27 -3.81 2.30
N SER A 22 7.62 -2.76 1.78
CA SER A 22 7.07 -2.75 0.42
C SER A 22 8.16 -2.89 -0.64
N PHE A 23 9.32 -2.28 -0.42
CA PHE A 23 10.46 -2.38 -1.31
C PHE A 23 11.06 -3.79 -1.32
N ILE A 24 11.30 -4.37 -0.15
CA ILE A 24 11.79 -5.76 -0.02
C ILE A 24 10.79 -6.71 -0.70
N TYR A 25 9.50 -6.55 -0.41
CA TYR A 25 8.44 -7.35 -1.03
C TYR A 25 8.45 -7.23 -2.55
N SER A 26 8.62 -6.02 -3.09
CA SER A 26 8.67 -5.78 -4.54
C SER A 26 9.84 -6.51 -5.21
N ILE A 27 11.01 -6.57 -4.56
CA ILE A 27 12.15 -7.37 -5.05
C ILE A 27 11.80 -8.85 -5.07
N CYS A 28 11.26 -9.39 -3.97
CA CYS A 28 10.83 -10.78 -3.90
C CYS A 28 9.73 -11.11 -4.92
N LEU A 29 8.82 -10.16 -5.18
CA LEU A 29 7.73 -10.30 -6.14
C LEU A 29 8.27 -10.45 -7.56
N VAL A 30 9.35 -9.75 -7.92
CA VAL A 30 10.00 -9.93 -9.23
C VAL A 30 10.52 -11.36 -9.40
N GLU A 31 11.16 -11.93 -8.38
CA GLU A 31 11.63 -13.33 -8.42
C GLU A 31 10.48 -14.32 -8.46
N PHE A 32 9.45 -14.08 -7.64
CA PHE A 32 8.23 -14.89 -7.62
C PHE A 32 7.54 -14.92 -8.99
N ASN A 33 7.39 -13.76 -9.65
CA ASN A 33 6.80 -13.68 -10.98
C ASN A 33 7.57 -14.49 -12.03
N LYS A 34 8.91 -14.54 -11.95
CA LYS A 34 9.71 -15.39 -12.84
C LYS A 34 9.40 -16.87 -12.61
N LYS A 35 9.18 -17.28 -11.36
CA LYS A 35 8.85 -18.67 -10.99
C LYS A 35 7.47 -19.09 -11.51
N ILE A 36 6.48 -18.20 -11.46
CA ILE A 36 5.09 -18.48 -11.87
C ILE A 36 4.78 -18.03 -13.31
N ALA A 37 5.81 -17.74 -14.11
CA ALA A 37 5.63 -17.30 -15.49
C ALA A 37 4.86 -18.37 -16.28
N GLY A 38 3.78 -17.95 -16.95
CA GLY A 38 2.91 -18.84 -17.72
C GLY A 38 1.91 -19.66 -16.88
N TRP A 39 1.91 -19.53 -15.56
CA TRP A 39 0.94 -20.21 -14.73
C TRP A 39 -0.45 -19.56 -14.84
N SER A 40 -1.48 -20.41 -14.90
CA SER A 40 -2.86 -19.94 -14.84
C SER A 40 -3.21 -19.42 -13.44
N TYR A 41 -4.24 -18.57 -13.34
CA TYR A 41 -4.75 -18.10 -12.04
C TYR A 41 -5.07 -19.26 -11.09
N PHE A 42 -5.77 -20.29 -11.57
CA PHE A 42 -6.15 -21.44 -10.75
C PHE A 42 -4.93 -22.19 -10.23
N SER A 43 -3.91 -22.39 -11.05
CA SER A 43 -2.66 -23.06 -10.65
C SER A 43 -1.97 -22.32 -9.50
N ILE A 44 -1.97 -20.99 -9.55
CA ILE A 44 -1.38 -20.12 -8.53
C ILE A 44 -2.19 -20.20 -7.21
N VAL A 45 -3.52 -20.24 -7.30
CA VAL A 45 -4.40 -20.33 -6.13
C VAL A 45 -4.43 -21.74 -5.53
N THR A 46 -4.09 -22.79 -6.28
CA THR A 46 -3.98 -24.14 -5.69
C THR A 46 -2.63 -24.39 -5.04
N ASP A 47 -1.61 -23.58 -5.36
CA ASP A 47 -0.29 -23.70 -4.75
C ASP A 47 -0.22 -22.90 -3.43
N SER A 48 -0.04 -23.63 -2.33
CA SER A 48 -0.03 -23.03 -0.99
C SER A 48 1.05 -21.96 -0.83
N GLY A 49 2.26 -22.17 -1.38
CA GLY A 49 3.35 -21.21 -1.30
C GLY A 49 3.05 -19.91 -2.05
N ALA A 50 2.48 -20.04 -3.24
CA ALA A 50 2.05 -18.91 -4.05
C ALA A 50 0.92 -18.10 -3.40
N ILE A 51 -0.08 -18.76 -2.80
CA ILE A 51 -1.12 -18.08 -2.03
C ILE A 51 -0.53 -17.28 -0.88
N TYR A 52 0.35 -17.87 -0.07
CA TYR A 52 0.90 -17.17 1.10
C TYR A 52 1.66 -15.91 0.66
N PHE A 53 2.44 -16.03 -0.42
CA PHE A 53 3.15 -14.88 -0.99
C PHE A 53 2.21 -13.77 -1.49
N LEU A 54 1.06 -14.12 -2.08
CA LEU A 54 0.05 -13.15 -2.52
C LEU A 54 -0.78 -12.60 -1.35
N LEU A 55 -0.94 -13.36 -0.27
CA LEU A 55 -1.57 -12.88 0.96
C LEU A 55 -0.74 -11.76 1.60
N GLU A 56 0.58 -11.83 1.53
CA GLU A 56 1.47 -10.74 1.95
C GLU A 56 1.22 -9.45 1.14
N ALA A 57 0.95 -9.54 -0.17
CA ALA A 57 0.54 -8.37 -0.95
C ALA A 57 -0.78 -7.79 -0.40
N ALA A 58 -1.77 -8.65 -0.11
CA ALA A 58 -3.05 -8.20 0.45
C ALA A 58 -2.86 -7.46 1.79
N ILE A 59 -2.01 -7.99 2.67
CA ILE A 59 -1.67 -7.36 3.95
C ILE A 59 -0.99 -6.01 3.72
N LEU A 60 0.02 -5.94 2.85
CA LEU A 60 0.72 -4.68 2.55
C LEU A 60 -0.22 -3.62 1.97
N LEU A 61 -1.09 -4.02 1.05
CA LEU A 61 -2.10 -3.15 0.46
C LEU A 61 -3.12 -2.68 1.51
N SER A 62 -3.53 -3.56 2.44
CA SER A 62 -4.39 -3.21 3.58
C SER A 62 -3.74 -2.17 4.49
N VAL A 63 -2.47 -2.38 4.84
CA VAL A 63 -1.70 -1.45 5.68
C VAL A 63 -1.55 -0.11 4.98
N GLY A 64 -1.30 -0.09 3.67
CA GLY A 64 -1.27 1.13 2.87
C GLY A 64 -2.60 1.90 2.93
N LEU A 65 -3.73 1.22 2.75
CA LEU A 65 -5.06 1.83 2.89
C LEU A 65 -5.32 2.38 4.30
N LEU A 66 -4.98 1.64 5.34
CA LEU A 66 -5.12 2.08 6.73
C LEU A 66 -4.26 3.31 7.01
N TYR A 67 -3.03 3.35 6.47
CA TYR A 67 -2.15 4.49 6.61
C TYR A 67 -2.70 5.72 5.88
N LEU A 68 -3.24 5.57 4.66
CA LEU A 68 -3.93 6.65 3.94
C LEU A 68 -5.14 7.19 4.73
N PHE A 69 -5.95 6.30 5.31
CA PHE A 69 -7.07 6.69 6.16
C PHE A 69 -6.61 7.46 7.40
N TYR A 70 -5.54 7.00 8.04
CA TYR A 70 -4.93 7.68 9.17
C TYR A 70 -4.40 9.08 8.79
N LEU A 71 -3.75 9.23 7.62
CA LEU A 71 -3.33 10.54 7.12
C LEU A 71 -4.52 11.45 6.85
N TYR A 72 -5.57 10.94 6.20
CA TYR A 72 -6.79 11.68 5.89
C TYR A 72 -7.47 12.24 7.15
N ARG A 73 -7.68 11.42 8.19
CA ARG A 73 -8.27 11.90 9.45
C ARG A 73 -7.43 12.98 10.13
N ASN A 74 -6.11 12.92 10.01
CA ASN A 74 -5.22 13.96 10.53
C ASN A 74 -5.26 15.24 9.68
N LEU A 75 -5.47 15.13 8.36
CA LEU A 75 -5.58 16.27 7.46
C LEU A 75 -6.75 17.19 7.88
N TRP A 76 -7.89 16.60 8.23
CA TRP A 76 -9.06 17.33 8.74
C TRP A 76 -8.84 17.97 10.11
N ARG A 77 -7.93 17.45 10.93
CA ARG A 77 -7.63 17.97 12.27
C ARG A 77 -6.57 19.07 12.29
N VAL A 78 -5.65 19.08 11.33
CA VAL A 78 -4.44 19.94 11.34
C VAL A 78 -4.46 20.98 10.22
N GLY A 79 -5.61 21.20 9.56
CA GLY A 79 -5.77 22.08 8.40
C GLY A 79 -5.43 23.57 8.58
N THR A 80 -4.85 23.97 9.71
CA THR A 80 -4.49 25.35 10.03
C THR A 80 -3.03 25.71 9.70
N GLU A 81 -2.12 24.73 9.52
CA GLU A 81 -0.70 25.00 9.20
C GLU A 81 -0.28 24.49 7.80
N PRO A 82 0.16 25.37 6.88
CA PRO A 82 0.41 25.00 5.47
C PRO A 82 1.53 23.96 5.30
N TYR A 83 2.59 24.00 6.11
CA TYR A 83 3.68 23.02 6.04
C TYR A 83 3.23 21.61 6.41
N THR A 84 2.27 21.48 7.33
CA THR A 84 1.76 20.17 7.75
C THR A 84 0.88 19.55 6.68
N LEU A 85 0.10 20.37 5.97
CA LEU A 85 -0.71 19.91 4.84
C LEU A 85 0.16 19.37 3.71
N VAL A 86 1.21 20.10 3.32
CA VAL A 86 2.13 19.66 2.25
C VAL A 86 2.75 18.30 2.60
N THR A 87 3.24 18.10 3.82
CA THR A 87 3.87 16.81 4.16
C THR A 87 2.88 15.64 4.20
N LEU A 88 1.67 15.85 4.73
CA LEU A 88 0.64 14.81 4.75
C LEU A 88 0.24 14.40 3.33
N VAL A 89 0.11 15.37 2.41
CA VAL A 89 -0.16 15.11 0.99
C VAL A 89 0.99 14.35 0.35
N THR A 90 2.24 14.74 0.60
CA THR A 90 3.42 14.02 0.11
C THR A 90 3.45 12.57 0.60
N PHE A 91 3.16 12.32 1.88
CA PHE A 91 3.11 10.96 2.43
C PHE A 91 1.99 10.12 1.81
N ALA A 92 0.84 10.73 1.53
CA ALA A 92 -0.27 10.06 0.86
C ALA A 92 0.10 9.67 -0.59
N ILE A 93 0.71 10.59 -1.34
CA ILE A 93 1.16 10.34 -2.72
C ILE A 93 2.20 9.21 -2.75
N ILE A 94 3.20 9.25 -1.86
CA ILE A 94 4.23 8.21 -1.77
C ILE A 94 3.59 6.84 -1.48
N THR A 95 2.64 6.79 -0.55
CA THR A 95 1.92 5.55 -0.20
C THR A 95 1.15 5.00 -1.40
N LEU A 96 0.43 5.86 -2.12
CA LEU A 96 -0.29 5.48 -3.34
C LEU A 96 0.65 4.93 -4.42
N ILE A 97 1.80 5.58 -4.65
CA ILE A 97 2.81 5.10 -5.59
C ILE A 97 3.28 3.69 -5.22
N CYS A 98 3.57 3.43 -3.96
CA CYS A 98 3.97 2.09 -3.51
C CYS A 98 2.90 1.03 -3.75
N MET A 99 1.63 1.33 -3.45
CA MET A 99 0.52 0.41 -3.71
C MET A 99 0.38 0.13 -5.22
N ILE A 100 0.49 1.16 -6.05
CA ILE A 100 0.45 1.02 -7.52
C ILE A 100 1.62 0.16 -8.00
N LEU A 101 2.84 0.36 -7.47
CA LEU A 101 4.02 -0.44 -7.85
C LEU A 101 3.86 -1.92 -7.50
N ILE A 102 3.36 -2.24 -6.29
CA ILE A 102 3.09 -3.63 -5.89
C ILE A 102 2.12 -4.28 -6.88
N ILE A 103 1.01 -3.60 -7.21
CA ILE A 103 0.00 -4.11 -8.15
C ILE A 103 0.57 -4.24 -9.56
N TYR A 104 1.33 -3.23 -10.02
CA TYR A 104 1.93 -3.20 -11.34
C TYR A 104 2.92 -4.35 -11.55
N PHE A 105 3.71 -4.69 -10.52
CA PHE A 105 4.66 -5.78 -10.59
C PHE A 105 4.01 -7.17 -10.65
N ILE A 106 2.74 -7.33 -10.30
CA ILE A 106 2.05 -8.63 -10.47
C ILE A 106 1.88 -8.91 -11.96
N GLN A 107 2.54 -9.96 -12.48
CA GLN A 107 2.52 -10.27 -13.91
C GLN A 107 1.19 -10.91 -14.36
N ASN A 108 0.54 -11.68 -13.50
CA ASN A 108 -0.72 -12.34 -13.85
C ASN A 108 -1.84 -11.27 -13.93
N PRO A 109 -2.50 -11.10 -15.09
CA PRO A 109 -3.47 -10.02 -15.29
C PRO A 109 -4.73 -10.18 -14.43
N VAL A 110 -5.14 -11.43 -14.13
CA VAL A 110 -6.32 -11.71 -13.29
C VAL A 110 -6.03 -11.31 -11.85
N LEU A 111 -4.86 -11.69 -11.31
CA LEU A 111 -4.45 -11.29 -9.96
C LEU A 111 -4.29 -9.77 -9.85
N ARG A 112 -3.66 -9.15 -10.85
CA ARG A 112 -3.52 -7.69 -10.88
C ARG A 112 -4.88 -7.00 -10.82
N ALA A 113 -5.85 -7.44 -11.63
CA ALA A 113 -7.20 -6.91 -11.61
C ALA A 113 -7.87 -7.11 -10.23
N PHE A 114 -7.75 -8.30 -9.64
CA PHE A 114 -8.27 -8.59 -8.31
C PHE A 114 -7.73 -7.62 -7.25
N PHE A 115 -6.41 -7.40 -7.21
CA PHE A 115 -5.80 -6.45 -6.28
C PHE A 115 -6.16 -4.99 -6.58
N SER A 116 -6.34 -4.61 -7.84
CA SER A 116 -6.87 -3.28 -8.20
C SER A 116 -8.27 -3.07 -7.65
N PHE A 117 -9.18 -4.04 -7.85
CA PHE A 117 -10.53 -3.98 -7.30
C PHE A 117 -10.53 -3.97 -5.78
N TYR A 118 -9.64 -4.75 -5.15
CA TYR A 118 -9.46 -4.75 -3.71
C TYR A 118 -9.12 -3.35 -3.16
N ILE A 119 -8.19 -2.63 -3.79
CA ILE A 119 -7.83 -1.27 -3.40
C ILE A 119 -8.96 -0.27 -3.64
N ILE A 120 -9.60 -0.32 -4.81
CA ILE A 120 -10.70 0.60 -5.15
C ILE A 120 -11.89 0.38 -4.19
N GLY A 121 -12.27 -0.88 -3.96
CA GLY A 121 -13.34 -1.24 -3.04
C GLY A 121 -13.03 -0.84 -1.60
N GLY A 122 -11.80 -1.08 -1.13
CA GLY A 122 -11.35 -0.62 0.18
C GLY A 122 -11.44 0.90 0.32
N ALA A 123 -10.93 1.64 -0.66
CA ALA A 123 -11.02 3.11 -0.67
C ALA A 123 -12.47 3.61 -0.68
N ALA A 124 -13.37 2.99 -1.44
CA ALA A 124 -14.79 3.35 -1.50
C ALA A 124 -15.50 3.13 -0.16
N ILE A 125 -15.23 2.01 0.53
CA ILE A 125 -15.80 1.74 1.87
C ILE A 125 -15.34 2.81 2.87
N TYR A 126 -14.07 3.18 2.85
CA TYR A 126 -13.54 4.23 3.72
C TYR A 126 -14.09 5.62 3.40
N ALA A 127 -14.38 5.90 2.13
CA ALA A 127 -15.02 7.14 1.72
C ALA A 127 -16.50 7.21 2.13
N TYR A 128 -17.21 6.08 2.12
CA TYR A 128 -18.63 6.02 2.51
C TYR A 128 -18.85 6.12 4.03
N ASN A 129 -17.92 5.61 4.84
CA ASN A 129 -18.02 5.57 6.30
C ASN A 129 -17.51 6.84 7.03
N ASN A 130 -17.10 7.89 6.30
CA ASN A 130 -16.74 9.21 6.86
C ASN A 130 -17.77 10.24 6.41
#